data_AF-A0A2N1C4Y7-F1
#
_entry.id   AF-A0A2N1C4Y7-F1
#
_cell.length_a   1.000
_cell.length_b   1.000
_cell.length_c   1.000
_cell.angle_alpha   90.00
_cell.angle_beta   90.00
_cell.angle_gamma   90.00
#
_symmetry.space_group_name_H-M   'P 1'
#
loop_
_entity.id
_entity.type
_entity.pdbx_description
1 polymer ?
#
loop_
_entity_poly.entity_id
_entity_poly.type
_entity_poly.pdbx_seq_one_letter_code
_entity_poly.pdbx_strand_id
1 'polypeptide(L)'
;MIRDSFVIGKFQELSATISKKKPKDYLQYGYGQRSLQIMESHYKLTEVINKSGGERLDPYKMTEVNILLNAFYLNMIGAIDNLAWALQHEFNLIDGANENNKKRTRVGLFNNKFQEALSQYHPEIVNRLNEFKDWFFELKDFRDPAAHRIPLHCVSGVIRDEHKNEYLEAQKHFLKQDYLINRDGYMDAQYALSQCGVFEAIFVCYSESFDKIIYPLSRTVEQDYEPFWKVSNIVHECFENGI
;
A
#
# COMPACT_ATOMS: atom_id res chain seq x y z
N MET A 1 9.53 18.76 -0.15
CA MET A 1 9.15 17.41 -0.61
C MET A 1 10.41 16.57 -0.65
N ILE A 2 10.43 15.45 0.08
CA ILE A 2 11.56 14.50 0.05
C ILE A 2 11.47 13.73 -1.26
N ARG A 3 12.57 13.66 -2.03
CA ARG A 3 12.62 12.87 -3.27
C ARG A 3 12.80 11.40 -2.92
N ASP A 4 11.92 10.56 -3.40
CA ASP A 4 11.96 9.09 -3.32
C ASP A 4 13.33 8.50 -3.70
N SER A 5 13.85 8.87 -4.86
CA SER A 5 15.15 8.49 -5.41
C SER A 5 16.32 8.82 -4.47
N PHE A 6 16.23 9.95 -3.75
CA PHE A 6 17.24 10.33 -2.76
C PHE A 6 17.22 9.41 -1.54
N VAL A 7 16.03 9.10 -1.00
CA VAL A 7 15.89 8.17 0.13
C VAL A 7 16.31 6.75 -0.27
N ILE A 8 15.94 6.30 -1.46
CA ILE A 8 16.37 5.01 -2.00
C ILE A 8 17.90 4.96 -2.10
N GLY A 9 18.54 5.98 -2.66
CA GLY A 9 20.00 6.07 -2.77
C GLY A 9 20.69 5.98 -1.41
N LYS A 10 20.20 6.72 -0.41
CA LYS A 10 20.67 6.65 0.98
C LYS A 10 20.66 5.23 1.54
N PHE A 11 19.59 4.47 1.31
CA PHE A 11 19.51 3.08 1.79
C PHE A 11 20.37 2.11 0.97
N GLN A 12 20.61 2.38 -0.32
CA GLN A 12 21.56 1.60 -1.14
C GLN A 12 22.99 1.79 -0.63
N GLU A 13 23.39 3.03 -0.35
CA GLU A 13 24.69 3.35 0.24
C GLU A 13 24.85 2.70 1.62
N LEU A 14 23.84 2.85 2.49
CA LEU A 14 23.84 2.21 3.81
C LEU A 14 23.94 0.67 3.71
N SER A 15 23.22 0.05 2.78
CA SER A 15 23.28 -1.42 2.59
C SER A 15 24.66 -1.89 2.12
N ALA A 16 25.41 -1.03 1.43
CA ALA A 16 26.78 -1.32 1.01
C ALA A 16 27.78 -1.22 2.16
N THR A 17 27.56 -0.33 3.13
CA THR A 17 28.49 -0.05 4.24
C THR A 17 28.17 -0.82 5.52
N ILE A 18 26.93 -1.23 5.75
CA ILE A 18 26.52 -1.93 6.96
C ILE A 18 27.22 -3.30 7.08
N SER A 19 27.86 -3.54 8.22
CA SER A 19 28.70 -4.72 8.43
C SER A 19 27.90 -5.97 8.81
N LYS A 20 26.79 -5.80 9.54
CA LYS A 20 25.94 -6.91 10.00
C LYS A 20 25.12 -7.46 8.83
N LYS A 21 25.22 -8.78 8.61
CA LYS A 21 24.53 -9.47 7.51
C LYS A 21 23.00 -9.34 7.58
N LYS A 22 22.40 -9.53 8.76
CA LYS A 22 20.93 -9.53 8.89
C LYS A 22 20.31 -8.18 8.54
N PRO A 23 20.72 -7.03 9.12
CA PRO A 23 20.25 -5.72 8.70
C PRO A 23 20.43 -5.49 7.19
N LYS A 24 21.60 -5.85 6.64
CA LYS A 24 21.87 -5.77 5.20
C LYS A 24 20.84 -6.51 4.36
N ASP A 25 20.52 -7.76 4.71
CA ASP A 25 19.55 -8.56 3.97
C ASP A 25 18.15 -7.92 3.97
N TYR A 26 17.69 -7.39 5.11
CA TYR A 26 16.40 -6.69 5.19
C TYR A 26 16.41 -5.37 4.42
N LEU A 27 17.51 -4.61 4.44
CA LEU A 27 17.60 -3.35 3.70
C LEU A 27 17.69 -3.59 2.19
N GLN A 28 18.52 -4.52 1.74
CA GLN A 28 18.78 -4.75 0.32
C GLN A 28 17.66 -5.53 -0.37
N TYR A 29 17.24 -6.67 0.21
CA TYR A 29 16.30 -7.59 -0.42
C TYR A 29 14.86 -7.38 0.04
N GLY A 30 14.66 -6.79 1.22
CA GLY A 30 13.36 -6.40 1.72
C GLY A 30 12.99 -4.97 1.30
N TYR A 31 13.43 -4.00 2.10
CA TYR A 31 13.10 -2.58 1.94
C TYR A 31 13.44 -2.04 0.55
N GLY A 32 14.65 -2.32 0.04
CA GLY A 32 15.12 -1.80 -1.25
C GLY A 32 14.27 -2.24 -2.43
N GLN A 33 13.95 -3.55 -2.53
CA GLN A 33 13.09 -4.07 -3.59
C GLN A 33 11.67 -3.51 -3.50
N ARG A 34 11.11 -3.46 -2.28
CA ARG A 34 9.76 -2.91 -2.05
C ARG A 34 9.69 -1.42 -2.37
N SER A 35 10.74 -0.65 -2.06
CA SER A 35 10.81 0.79 -2.37
C SER A 35 10.72 1.04 -3.87
N LEU A 36 11.38 0.23 -4.70
CA LEU A 36 11.27 0.31 -6.16
C LEU A 36 9.87 -0.06 -6.64
N GLN A 37 9.24 -1.08 -6.05
CA GLN A 37 7.86 -1.47 -6.38
C GLN A 37 6.84 -0.40 -5.99
N ILE A 38 7.02 0.28 -4.85
CA ILE A 38 6.19 1.41 -4.41
C ILE A 38 6.30 2.56 -5.41
N MET A 39 7.53 2.91 -5.82
CA MET A 39 7.78 3.97 -6.80
C MET A 39 7.12 3.68 -8.15
N GLU A 40 7.30 2.46 -8.68
CA GLU A 40 6.68 2.08 -9.96
C GLU A 40 5.15 2.04 -9.86
N SER A 41 4.61 1.49 -8.77
CA SER A 41 3.16 1.44 -8.57
C SER A 41 2.57 2.84 -8.44
N HIS A 42 3.23 3.74 -7.71
CA HIS A 42 2.85 5.15 -7.60
C HIS A 42 2.81 5.82 -8.98
N TYR A 43 3.91 5.74 -9.73
CA TYR A 43 4.00 6.33 -11.06
C TYR A 43 2.86 5.86 -11.99
N LYS A 44 2.62 4.55 -12.03
CA LYS A 44 1.55 3.95 -12.86
C LYS A 44 0.14 4.32 -12.38
N LEU A 45 -0.08 4.38 -11.07
CA LEU A 45 -1.36 4.83 -10.52
C LEU A 45 -1.60 6.30 -10.85
N THR A 46 -0.58 7.16 -10.79
CA THR A 46 -0.69 8.58 -11.14
C THR A 46 -1.01 8.78 -12.63
N GLU A 47 -0.41 8.00 -13.54
CA GLU A 47 -0.78 8.00 -14.97
C GLU A 47 -2.28 7.69 -15.18
N VAL A 48 -2.86 6.82 -14.35
CA VAL A 48 -4.26 6.42 -14.40
C VAL A 48 -5.15 7.48 -13.76
N ILE A 49 -4.76 8.02 -12.61
CA ILE A 49 -5.45 9.11 -11.90
C ILE A 49 -5.64 10.31 -12.81
N ASN A 50 -4.63 10.67 -13.61
CA ASN A 50 -4.69 11.80 -14.55
C ASN A 50 -5.74 11.61 -15.66
N LYS A 51 -6.30 10.41 -15.82
CA LYS A 51 -7.39 10.11 -16.76
C LYS A 51 -8.78 10.18 -16.10
N SER A 52 -8.87 10.51 -14.82
CA SER A 52 -10.14 10.64 -14.09
C SER A 52 -11.09 11.64 -14.77
N GLY A 53 -12.39 11.34 -14.76
CA GLY A 53 -13.41 12.15 -15.41
C GLY A 53 -13.41 12.05 -16.93
N GLY A 54 -12.56 11.20 -17.50
CA GLY A 54 -12.48 10.90 -18.93
C GLY A 54 -13.27 9.65 -19.33
N GLU A 55 -12.84 9.05 -20.43
CA GLU A 55 -13.42 7.81 -20.93
C GLU A 55 -13.25 6.66 -19.93
N ARG A 56 -14.19 5.71 -19.96
CA ARG A 56 -14.13 4.48 -19.17
C ARG A 56 -12.83 3.73 -19.41
N LEU A 57 -12.34 3.07 -18.37
CA LEU A 57 -11.20 2.18 -18.50
C LEU A 57 -11.65 0.78 -18.90
N ASP A 58 -10.90 0.17 -19.82
CA ASP A 58 -11.08 -1.23 -20.18
C ASP A 58 -10.92 -2.15 -18.94
N PRO A 59 -11.67 -3.26 -18.81
CA PRO A 59 -11.64 -4.09 -17.61
C PRO A 59 -10.28 -4.77 -17.34
N TYR A 60 -9.48 -5.06 -18.36
CA TYR A 60 -8.11 -5.53 -18.16
C TYR A 60 -7.24 -4.42 -17.60
N LYS A 61 -7.39 -3.19 -18.11
CA LYS A 61 -6.70 -2.04 -17.52
C LYS A 61 -7.13 -1.80 -16.08
N MET A 62 -8.41 -1.99 -15.75
CA MET A 62 -8.88 -1.91 -14.37
C MET A 62 -8.30 -2.98 -13.47
N THR A 63 -8.18 -4.21 -13.97
CA THR A 63 -7.53 -5.29 -13.24
C THR A 63 -6.07 -4.95 -12.95
N GLU A 64 -5.35 -4.39 -13.92
CA GLU A 64 -3.97 -3.90 -13.73
C GLU A 64 -3.89 -2.81 -12.66
N VAL A 65 -4.79 -1.81 -12.69
CA VAL A 65 -4.87 -0.75 -11.68
C VAL A 65 -5.10 -1.34 -10.28
N ASN A 66 -5.99 -2.33 -10.16
CA ASN A 66 -6.26 -2.99 -8.89
C ASN A 66 -5.03 -3.77 -8.38
N ILE A 67 -4.31 -4.46 -9.26
CA ILE A 67 -3.06 -5.13 -8.90
C ILE A 67 -2.04 -4.11 -8.37
N LEU A 68 -1.86 -3.00 -9.08
CA LEU A 68 -0.94 -1.93 -8.69
C LEU A 68 -1.33 -1.28 -7.35
N LEU A 69 -2.63 -1.02 -7.14
CA LEU A 69 -3.14 -0.44 -5.90
C LEU A 69 -2.87 -1.33 -4.69
N ASN A 70 -3.14 -2.63 -4.82
CA ASN A 70 -2.87 -3.58 -3.73
C ASN A 70 -1.35 -3.77 -3.54
N ALA A 71 -0.57 -3.83 -4.62
CA ALA A 71 0.89 -3.92 -4.55
C ALA A 71 1.51 -2.70 -3.87
N PHE A 72 0.97 -1.50 -4.11
CA PHE A 72 1.43 -0.26 -3.51
C PHE A 72 1.37 -0.31 -1.98
N TYR A 73 0.19 -0.57 -1.41
CA TYR A 73 0.02 -0.62 0.04
C TYR A 73 0.68 -1.82 0.70
N LEU A 74 0.61 -3.00 0.08
CA LEU A 74 1.28 -4.20 0.57
C LEU A 74 2.79 -3.97 0.70
N ASN A 75 3.39 -3.28 -0.29
CA ASN A 75 4.81 -2.98 -0.25
C ASN A 75 5.17 -1.88 0.74
N MET A 76 4.33 -0.86 0.95
CA MET A 76 4.55 0.15 1.99
C MET A 76 4.64 -0.49 3.37
N ILE A 77 3.64 -1.30 3.73
CA ILE A 77 3.58 -1.97 5.03
C ILE A 77 4.76 -2.93 5.19
N GLY A 78 5.03 -3.75 4.16
CA GLY A 78 6.17 -4.67 4.17
C GLY A 78 7.52 -3.97 4.26
N ALA A 79 7.68 -2.80 3.63
CA ALA A 79 8.90 -2.00 3.69
C ALA A 79 9.11 -1.42 5.08
N ILE A 80 8.06 -0.89 5.73
CA ILE A 80 8.13 -0.41 7.13
C ILE A 80 8.47 -1.56 8.09
N ASP A 81 7.91 -2.75 7.87
CA ASP A 81 8.28 -3.94 8.64
C ASP A 81 9.75 -4.33 8.43
N ASN A 82 10.24 -4.30 7.19
CA ASN A 82 11.66 -4.55 6.90
C ASN A 82 12.59 -3.53 7.56
N LEU A 83 12.19 -2.26 7.64
CA LEU A 83 12.92 -1.24 8.40
C LEU A 83 12.96 -1.55 9.90
N ALA A 84 11.84 -1.96 10.49
CA ALA A 84 11.80 -2.37 11.89
C ALA A 84 12.71 -3.59 12.17
N TRP A 85 12.73 -4.58 11.27
CA TRP A 85 13.63 -5.73 11.38
C TRP A 85 15.10 -5.37 11.18
N ALA A 86 15.41 -4.45 10.28
CA ALA A 86 16.77 -3.94 10.12
C ALA A 86 17.27 -3.29 11.43
N LEU A 87 16.46 -2.40 12.03
CA LEU A 87 16.75 -1.79 13.33
C LEU A 87 16.85 -2.83 14.45
N GLN A 88 15.94 -3.81 14.49
CA GLN A 88 15.97 -4.90 15.46
C GLN A 88 17.31 -5.65 15.41
N HIS A 89 17.79 -5.99 14.22
CA HIS A 89 19.04 -6.73 14.09
C HIS A 89 20.29 -5.86 14.26
N GLU A 90 20.17 -4.56 14.05
CA GLU A 90 21.26 -3.62 14.30
C GLU A 90 21.45 -3.37 15.79
N PHE A 91 20.37 -3.04 16.51
CA PHE A 91 20.44 -2.58 17.90
C PHE A 91 19.96 -3.60 18.94
N ASN A 92 19.48 -4.78 18.53
CA ASN A 92 18.89 -5.81 19.41
C ASN A 92 17.79 -5.26 20.35
N LEU A 93 16.89 -4.43 19.81
CA LEU A 93 15.92 -3.65 20.57
C LEU A 93 14.98 -4.51 21.43
N ILE A 94 14.48 -5.61 20.86
CA ILE A 94 13.73 -6.64 21.59
C ILE A 94 14.64 -7.84 21.80
N ASP A 95 15.11 -8.01 23.04
CA ASP A 95 16.05 -9.08 23.37
C ASP A 95 15.55 -10.47 22.93
N GLY A 96 16.38 -11.17 22.17
CA GLY A 96 16.13 -12.51 21.64
C GLY A 96 14.96 -12.60 20.65
N ALA A 97 14.48 -11.49 20.09
CA ALA A 97 13.47 -11.54 19.03
C ALA A 97 14.06 -12.09 17.72
N ASN A 98 13.31 -12.99 17.09
CA ASN A 98 13.58 -13.49 15.74
C ASN A 98 12.25 -13.89 15.07
N GLU A 99 12.26 -14.07 13.75
CA GLU A 99 11.07 -14.38 12.94
C GLU A 99 10.33 -15.67 13.37
N ASN A 100 11.05 -16.60 14.02
CA ASN A 100 10.56 -17.93 14.37
C ASN A 100 9.99 -18.03 15.78
N ASN A 101 9.93 -16.92 16.53
CA ASN A 101 9.46 -16.95 17.90
C ASN A 101 8.32 -15.95 18.16
N LYS A 102 7.68 -16.11 19.33
CA LYS A 102 6.53 -15.27 19.71
C LYS A 102 6.88 -13.79 19.88
N LYS A 103 8.16 -13.47 20.12
CA LYS A 103 8.63 -12.08 20.28
C LYS A 103 8.64 -11.32 18.94
N ARG A 104 8.54 -11.99 17.78
CA ARG A 104 8.41 -11.35 16.46
C ARG A 104 7.28 -10.31 16.39
N THR A 105 6.18 -10.56 17.10
CA THR A 105 5.02 -9.64 17.18
C THR A 105 5.31 -8.33 17.89
N ARG A 106 6.45 -8.23 18.58
CA ARG A 106 6.93 -7.03 19.26
C ARG A 106 7.90 -6.22 18.40
N VAL A 107 8.35 -6.77 17.27
CA VAL A 107 9.18 -6.05 16.30
C VAL A 107 8.24 -5.30 15.36
N GLY A 108 8.27 -3.98 15.44
CA GLY A 108 7.42 -3.13 14.61
C GLY A 108 7.67 -1.67 14.94
N LEU A 109 7.84 -0.84 13.92
CA LEU A 109 8.33 0.53 14.06
C LEU A 109 7.48 1.40 15.01
N PHE A 110 6.17 1.15 15.03
CA PHE A 110 5.20 1.86 15.87
C PHE A 110 4.68 1.02 17.06
N ASN A 111 5.33 -0.12 17.36
CA ASN A 111 5.03 -0.90 18.55
C ASN A 111 5.61 -0.21 19.80
N ASN A 112 4.79 -0.01 20.84
CA ASN A 112 5.23 0.70 22.05
C ASN A 112 6.51 0.12 22.67
N LYS A 113 6.62 -1.22 22.80
CA LYS A 113 7.82 -1.85 23.38
C LYS A 113 9.07 -1.68 22.51
N PHE A 114 8.87 -1.66 21.19
CA PHE A 114 9.95 -1.42 20.24
C PHE A 114 10.44 0.02 20.30
N GLN A 115 9.51 0.98 20.36
CA GLN A 115 9.82 2.40 20.50
C GLN A 115 10.46 2.74 21.85
N GLU A 116 10.00 2.13 22.95
CA GLU A 116 10.63 2.26 24.26
C GLU A 116 12.11 1.86 24.21
N ALA A 117 12.41 0.71 23.60
CA ALA A 117 13.79 0.25 23.42
C ALA A 117 14.59 1.17 22.47
N LEU A 118 14.00 1.57 21.33
CA LEU A 118 14.67 2.48 20.38
C LEU A 118 14.97 3.85 21.01
N SER A 119 14.10 4.34 21.90
CA SER A 119 14.27 5.65 22.56
C SER A 119 15.49 5.71 23.47
N GLN A 120 16.00 4.56 23.92
CA GLN A 120 17.24 4.51 24.71
C GLN A 120 18.47 4.89 23.86
N TYR A 121 18.39 4.70 22.55
CA TYR A 121 19.45 5.02 21.59
C TYR A 121 19.16 6.34 20.85
N HIS A 122 17.90 6.55 20.44
CA HIS A 122 17.51 7.66 19.55
C HIS A 122 16.18 8.30 19.99
N PRO A 123 16.12 9.02 21.13
CA PRO A 123 14.87 9.59 21.64
C PRO A 123 14.23 10.60 20.67
N GLU A 124 15.03 11.46 20.04
CA GLU A 124 14.53 12.46 19.08
C GLU A 124 13.95 11.83 17.81
N ILE A 125 14.50 10.69 17.39
CA ILE A 125 13.98 9.94 16.24
C ILE A 125 12.63 9.32 16.58
N VAL A 126 12.49 8.73 17.78
CA VAL A 126 11.19 8.18 18.23
C VAL A 126 10.12 9.27 18.30
N ASN A 127 10.45 10.48 18.78
CA ASN A 127 9.52 11.61 18.81
C ASN A 127 9.01 11.95 17.40
N ARG A 128 9.91 12.06 16.42
CA ARG A 128 9.55 12.34 15.02
C ARG A 128 8.77 11.20 14.38
N LEU A 129 9.11 9.94 14.68
CA LEU A 129 8.33 8.79 14.21
C LEU A 129 6.90 8.85 14.74
N ASN A 130 6.69 9.24 15.99
CA ASN A 130 5.35 9.29 16.59
C ASN A 130 4.40 10.26 15.91
N GLU A 131 4.89 11.27 15.17
CA GLU A 131 4.06 12.13 14.32
C GLU A 131 3.32 11.35 13.21
N PHE A 132 3.83 10.17 12.84
CA PHE A 132 3.29 9.30 11.78
C PHE A 132 2.52 8.10 12.32
N LYS A 133 2.32 8.01 13.63
CA LYS A 133 1.70 6.84 14.27
C LYS A 133 0.27 6.64 13.78
N ASP A 134 -0.56 7.68 13.83
CA ASP A 134 -1.97 7.61 13.42
C ASP A 134 -2.08 7.29 11.92
N TRP A 135 -1.26 7.93 11.10
CA TRP A 135 -1.16 7.62 9.67
C TRP A 135 -0.86 6.13 9.41
N PHE A 136 0.12 5.56 10.11
CA PHE A 136 0.48 4.16 9.92
C PHE A 136 -0.64 3.20 10.35
N PHE A 137 -1.35 3.49 11.44
CA PHE A 137 -2.46 2.65 11.87
C PHE A 137 -3.67 2.78 10.94
N GLU A 138 -3.98 3.96 10.42
CA GLU A 138 -5.00 4.10 9.37
C GLU A 138 -4.62 3.31 8.10
N LEU A 139 -3.35 3.36 7.68
CA LEU A 139 -2.84 2.58 6.56
C LEU A 139 -3.07 1.08 6.79
N LYS A 140 -2.79 0.59 7.99
CA LYS A 140 -2.95 -0.82 8.34
C LYS A 140 -4.42 -1.24 8.46
N ASP A 141 -5.27 -0.39 9.01
CA ASP A 141 -6.66 -0.72 9.32
C ASP A 141 -7.59 -0.59 8.12
N PHE A 142 -7.22 0.22 7.11
CA PHE A 142 -8.09 0.47 5.96
C PHE A 142 -7.46 0.14 4.61
N ARG A 143 -6.14 -0.01 4.55
CA ARG A 143 -5.41 -0.06 3.27
C ARG A 143 -4.49 -1.27 3.18
N ASP A 144 -4.43 -2.15 4.19
CA ASP A 144 -3.61 -3.38 4.16
C ASP A 144 -4.35 -4.53 3.46
N PRO A 145 -4.01 -4.85 2.19
CA PRO A 145 -4.71 -5.92 1.47
C PRO A 145 -4.47 -7.30 2.06
N ALA A 146 -3.38 -7.49 2.82
CA ALA A 146 -3.09 -8.77 3.47
C ALA A 146 -3.87 -8.94 4.78
N ALA A 147 -4.28 -7.85 5.43
CA ALA A 147 -5.17 -7.89 6.59
C ALA A 147 -6.65 -8.01 6.20
N HIS A 148 -7.03 -7.47 5.04
CA HIS A 148 -8.41 -7.48 4.57
C HIS A 148 -8.76 -8.73 3.74
N ARG A 149 -9.99 -9.23 3.92
CA ARG A 149 -10.52 -10.37 3.15
C ARG A 149 -10.95 -9.99 1.74
N ILE A 150 -11.20 -8.70 1.50
CA ILE A 150 -11.58 -8.15 0.19
C ILE A 150 -10.47 -7.21 -0.25
N PRO A 151 -9.86 -7.43 -1.42
CA PRO A 151 -8.86 -6.52 -1.96
C PRO A 151 -9.41 -5.11 -2.19
N LEU A 152 -8.52 -4.13 -2.12
CA LEU A 152 -8.83 -2.78 -2.59
C LEU A 152 -9.12 -2.85 -4.09
N HIS A 153 -10.17 -2.17 -4.54
CA HIS A 153 -10.46 -2.14 -5.97
C HIS A 153 -11.02 -0.79 -6.38
N CYS A 154 -10.52 -0.29 -7.50
CA CYS A 154 -11.09 0.80 -8.25
C CYS A 154 -12.32 0.30 -9.02
N VAL A 155 -13.34 1.15 -9.11
CA VAL A 155 -14.55 0.86 -9.89
C VAL A 155 -14.30 1.16 -11.36
N SER A 156 -14.88 0.36 -12.26
CA SER A 156 -14.71 0.54 -13.70
C SER A 156 -15.45 1.77 -14.24
N GLY A 157 -16.55 2.14 -13.59
CA GLY A 157 -17.33 3.33 -13.92
C GLY A 157 -18.20 3.80 -12.76
N VAL A 158 -18.33 5.11 -12.63
CA VAL A 158 -19.32 5.77 -11.78
C VAL A 158 -20.53 6.09 -12.63
N ILE A 159 -21.67 5.55 -12.22
CA ILE A 159 -22.95 5.77 -12.88
C ILE A 159 -23.46 7.17 -12.49
N ARG A 160 -23.62 8.02 -13.49
CA ARG A 160 -24.26 9.35 -13.38
C ARG A 160 -25.67 9.29 -13.95
N ASP A 161 -26.45 10.36 -13.79
CA ASP A 161 -27.83 10.39 -14.27
C ASP A 161 -27.92 10.13 -15.78
N GLU A 162 -26.98 10.63 -16.58
CA GLU A 162 -26.93 10.37 -18.03
C GLU A 162 -26.68 8.89 -18.38
N HIS A 163 -26.06 8.12 -17.48
CA HIS A 163 -25.68 6.71 -17.69
C HIS A 163 -26.75 5.73 -17.17
N LYS A 164 -27.79 6.21 -16.49
CA LYS A 164 -28.74 5.37 -15.75
C LYS A 164 -29.47 4.38 -16.65
N ASN A 165 -29.92 4.82 -17.82
CA ASN A 165 -30.66 3.96 -18.76
C ASN A 165 -29.76 2.86 -19.34
N GLU A 166 -28.53 3.20 -19.74
CA GLU A 166 -27.53 2.24 -20.22
C GLU A 166 -27.25 1.17 -19.15
N TYR A 167 -26.99 1.61 -17.92
CA TYR A 167 -26.72 0.71 -16.80
C TYR A 167 -27.89 -0.23 -16.50
N LEU A 168 -29.13 0.29 -16.49
CA LEU A 168 -30.32 -0.52 -16.20
C LEU A 168 -30.56 -1.59 -17.28
N GLU A 169 -30.35 -1.27 -18.55
CA GLU A 169 -30.46 -2.26 -19.63
C GLU A 169 -29.35 -3.32 -19.56
N ALA A 170 -28.11 -2.91 -19.31
CA ALA A 170 -26.99 -3.85 -19.12
C ALA A 170 -27.21 -4.76 -17.89
N GLN A 171 -27.70 -4.20 -16.79
CA GLN A 171 -28.02 -4.94 -15.57
C GLN A 171 -29.13 -5.96 -15.82
N LYS A 172 -30.19 -5.56 -16.52
CA LYS A 172 -31.29 -6.45 -16.90
C LYS A 172 -30.82 -7.59 -17.81
N HIS A 173 -29.87 -7.33 -18.70
CA HIS A 173 -29.26 -8.37 -19.53
C HIS A 173 -28.41 -9.34 -18.70
N PHE A 174 -27.60 -8.83 -17.77
CA PHE A 174 -26.76 -9.61 -16.86
C PHE A 174 -27.59 -10.53 -15.95
N LEU A 175 -28.66 -10.00 -15.33
CA LEU A 175 -29.53 -10.77 -14.42
C LEU A 175 -30.29 -11.92 -15.10
N LYS A 176 -30.35 -11.96 -16.43
CA LYS A 176 -30.93 -13.07 -17.20
C LYS A 176 -29.93 -14.18 -17.50
N GLN A 177 -28.64 -13.96 -17.26
CA GLN A 177 -27.60 -14.96 -17.52
C GLN A 177 -27.44 -15.88 -16.32
N ASP A 178 -27.11 -17.13 -16.60
CA ASP A 178 -26.71 -18.12 -15.60
C ASP A 178 -25.33 -18.66 -15.98
N TYR A 179 -24.36 -18.45 -15.09
CA TYR A 179 -22.98 -18.86 -15.28
C TYR A 179 -22.85 -20.38 -15.49
N LEU A 180 -23.68 -21.19 -14.83
CA LEU A 180 -23.62 -22.65 -14.91
C LEU A 180 -24.19 -23.19 -16.23
N ILE A 181 -25.03 -22.39 -16.92
CA ILE A 181 -25.68 -22.77 -18.17
C ILE A 181 -24.91 -22.22 -19.37
N ASN A 182 -24.56 -20.93 -19.34
CA ASN A 182 -23.87 -20.24 -20.42
C ASN A 182 -22.79 -19.31 -19.85
N ARG A 183 -21.59 -19.87 -19.68
CA ARG A 183 -20.43 -19.14 -19.16
C ARG A 183 -20.09 -17.93 -20.04
N ASP A 184 -20.02 -18.11 -21.35
CA ASP A 184 -19.57 -17.04 -22.25
C ASP A 184 -20.58 -15.88 -22.26
N GLY A 185 -21.88 -16.19 -22.35
CA GLY A 185 -22.93 -15.17 -22.26
C GLY A 185 -22.96 -14.44 -20.90
N TYR A 186 -22.67 -15.14 -19.81
CA TYR A 186 -22.51 -14.51 -18.49
C TYR A 186 -21.31 -13.55 -18.47
N MET A 187 -20.15 -13.97 -19.00
CA MET A 187 -18.94 -13.14 -19.04
C MET A 187 -19.15 -11.91 -19.93
N ASP A 188 -19.79 -12.06 -21.09
CA ASP A 188 -20.11 -10.95 -22.00
C ASP A 188 -21.05 -9.94 -21.34
N ALA A 189 -22.09 -10.42 -20.64
CA ALA A 189 -23.01 -9.55 -19.92
C ALA A 189 -22.35 -8.85 -18.73
N GLN A 190 -21.45 -9.54 -18.01
CA GLN A 190 -20.64 -8.96 -16.94
C GLN A 190 -19.70 -7.88 -17.49
N TYR A 191 -19.05 -8.15 -18.63
CA TYR A 191 -18.22 -7.18 -19.34
C TYR A 191 -19.03 -5.96 -19.71
N ALA A 192 -20.18 -6.13 -20.38
CA ALA A 192 -21.07 -5.02 -20.74
C ALA A 192 -21.49 -4.17 -19.54
N LEU A 193 -21.85 -4.81 -18.41
CA LEU A 193 -22.20 -4.10 -17.18
C LEU A 193 -21.01 -3.28 -16.62
N SER A 194 -19.79 -3.81 -16.71
CA SER A 194 -18.58 -3.11 -16.27
C SER A 194 -18.22 -1.90 -17.16
N GLN A 195 -18.79 -1.82 -18.36
CA GLN A 195 -18.53 -0.76 -19.34
C GLN A 195 -19.48 0.44 -19.22
N CYS A 196 -20.41 0.44 -18.27
CA CYS A 196 -21.31 1.56 -18.04
C CYS A 196 -20.67 2.65 -17.17
N GLY A 197 -20.99 3.91 -17.44
CA GLY A 197 -20.55 5.06 -16.64
C GLY A 197 -19.22 5.66 -17.10
N VAL A 198 -18.66 6.53 -16.25
CA VAL A 198 -17.38 7.21 -16.49
C VAL A 198 -16.34 6.80 -15.47
N PHE A 199 -15.08 6.73 -15.88
CA PHE A 199 -14.01 6.44 -14.95
C PHE A 199 -13.82 7.60 -13.98
N GLU A 200 -13.85 7.31 -12.70
CA GLU A 200 -13.41 8.23 -11.64
C GLU A 200 -12.31 7.56 -10.85
N ALA A 201 -11.26 8.32 -10.52
CA ALA A 201 -10.14 7.87 -9.72
C ALA A 201 -10.57 7.75 -8.25
N ILE A 202 -11.40 6.74 -7.97
CA ILE A 202 -11.85 6.33 -6.65
C ILE A 202 -11.60 4.84 -6.48
N PHE A 203 -11.35 4.43 -5.24
CA PHE A 203 -11.33 3.02 -4.89
C PHE A 203 -12.24 2.75 -3.70
N VAL A 204 -12.70 1.51 -3.62
CA VAL A 204 -13.60 1.02 -2.58
C VAL A 204 -12.83 0.07 -1.68
N CYS A 205 -12.98 0.31 -0.39
CA CYS A 205 -12.63 -0.60 0.68
C CYS A 205 -13.92 -1.04 1.41
N TYR A 206 -13.87 -2.16 2.10
CA TYR A 206 -14.96 -2.65 2.93
C TYR A 206 -14.51 -2.71 4.38
N SER A 207 -15.34 -2.20 5.29
CA SER A 207 -15.14 -2.40 6.73
C SER A 207 -15.30 -3.88 7.11
N GLU A 208 -15.00 -4.23 8.35
CA GLU A 208 -15.30 -5.57 8.89
C GLU A 208 -16.81 -5.92 8.84
N SER A 209 -17.68 -4.90 8.92
CA SER A 209 -19.13 -5.00 8.75
C SER A 209 -19.59 -5.06 7.29
N PHE A 210 -18.66 -5.10 6.33
CA PHE A 210 -18.91 -5.04 4.88
C PHE A 210 -19.58 -3.73 4.42
N ASP A 211 -19.43 -2.65 5.19
CA ASP A 211 -19.84 -1.32 4.75
C ASP A 211 -18.84 -0.77 3.73
N LYS A 212 -19.35 -0.20 2.64
CA LYS A 212 -18.51 0.38 1.59
C LYS A 212 -17.94 1.71 2.06
N ILE A 213 -16.62 1.83 1.97
CA ILE A 213 -15.89 3.06 2.19
C ILE A 213 -15.27 3.47 0.86
N ILE A 214 -15.54 4.69 0.41
CA ILE A 214 -15.07 5.22 -0.87
C ILE A 214 -13.96 6.23 -0.61
N TYR A 215 -12.84 6.04 -1.28
CA TYR A 215 -11.69 6.92 -1.19
C TYR A 215 -11.35 7.54 -2.55
N PRO A 216 -11.06 8.85 -2.60
CA PRO A 216 -10.48 9.48 -3.78
C PRO A 216 -9.04 8.99 -3.97
N LEU A 217 -8.80 8.17 -4.99
CA LEU A 217 -7.50 7.58 -5.31
C LEU A 217 -6.42 8.66 -5.47
N SER A 218 -6.75 9.74 -6.17
CA SER A 218 -5.86 10.89 -6.43
C SER A 218 -5.32 11.53 -5.15
N ARG A 219 -6.15 11.64 -4.13
CA ARG A 219 -5.78 12.23 -2.85
C ARG A 219 -5.10 11.20 -1.96
N THR A 220 -5.67 10.01 -1.82
CA THR A 220 -5.19 9.02 -0.84
C THR A 220 -3.80 8.50 -1.20
N VAL A 221 -3.54 8.14 -2.47
CA VAL A 221 -2.22 7.65 -2.91
C VAL A 221 -1.13 8.67 -2.62
N GLU A 222 -1.35 9.95 -2.95
CA GLU A 222 -0.39 11.03 -2.67
C GLU A 222 -0.21 11.29 -1.17
N GLN A 223 -1.31 11.26 -0.41
CA GLN A 223 -1.29 11.45 1.04
C GLN A 223 -0.56 10.35 1.79
N ASP A 224 -0.48 9.13 1.25
CA ASP A 224 0.26 8.03 1.84
C ASP A 224 1.69 7.91 1.30
N TYR A 225 1.94 8.37 0.08
CA TYR A 225 3.26 8.34 -0.56
C TYR A 225 4.28 9.23 0.14
N GLU A 226 3.94 10.49 0.43
CA GLU A 226 4.90 11.41 1.06
C GLU A 226 5.27 11.00 2.50
N PRO A 227 4.32 10.66 3.41
CA PRO A 227 4.64 10.19 4.74
C PRO A 227 5.52 8.94 4.76
N PHE A 228 5.31 8.00 3.84
CA PHE A 228 6.16 6.81 3.72
C PHE A 228 7.64 7.20 3.58
N TRP A 229 7.97 8.10 2.65
CA TRP A 229 9.36 8.53 2.45
C TRP A 229 9.91 9.36 3.61
N LYS A 230 9.07 10.13 4.30
CA LYS A 230 9.44 10.85 5.54
C LYS A 230 9.83 9.85 6.64
N VAL A 231 9.00 8.84 6.90
CA VAL A 231 9.28 7.78 7.87
C VAL A 231 10.55 7.05 7.50
N SER A 232 10.73 6.66 6.23
CA SER A 232 11.94 5.99 5.77
C SER A 232 13.19 6.84 5.97
N ASN A 233 13.15 8.15 5.67
CA ASN A 233 14.29 9.03 5.90
C ASN A 233 14.58 9.20 7.41
N ILE A 234 13.55 9.29 8.25
CA ILE A 234 13.73 9.33 9.72
C ILE A 234 14.42 8.05 10.21
N VAL A 235 14.02 6.88 9.71
CA VAL A 235 14.65 5.60 10.07
C VAL A 235 16.10 5.52 9.59
N HIS A 236 16.41 6.03 8.40
CA HIS A 236 17.77 6.06 7.88
C HIS A 236 18.74 6.77 8.84
N GLU A 237 18.30 7.87 9.45
CA GLU A 237 19.08 8.63 10.43
C GLU A 237 19.44 7.82 11.71
N CYS A 238 18.71 6.75 12.04
CA CYS A 238 19.11 5.85 13.13
C CYS A 238 20.44 5.17 12.83
N PHE A 239 20.68 4.81 11.57
CA PHE A 239 21.89 4.10 11.16
C PHE A 239 23.08 5.05 10.98
N GLU A 240 22.85 6.30 10.55
CA GLU A 240 23.91 7.31 10.43
C GLU A 240 24.50 7.68 11.80
N ASN A 241 23.68 7.72 12.86
CA ASN A 241 24.10 8.09 14.21
C ASN A 241 24.60 6.90 15.05
N GLY A 242 24.56 5.68 14.51
CA GLY A 242 24.94 4.43 15.18
C GLY A 242 26.22 3.78 14.67
N ILE A 243 26.85 4.37 13.63
CA ILE A 243 28.17 4.02 13.08
C ILE A 243 29.20 4.99 13.65
#